data_AF-D2V1M5-F1
#
_entry.id   AF-D2V1M5-F1
#
_cell.length_a   1.000
_cell.length_b   1.000
_cell.length_c   1.000
_cell.angle_alpha   90.00
_cell.angle_beta   90.00
_cell.angle_gamma   90.00
#
_symmetry.space_group_name_H-M   'P 1'
#
loop_
_entity.id
_entity.type
_entity.pdbx_description
1 polymer ?
#
loop_
_entity_poly.entity_id
_entity_poly.type
_entity_poly.pdbx_seq_one_letter_code
_entity_poly.pdbx_strand_id
1 'polypeptide(L)'
;MFNYQDNGNHHLSREASIKVKKTEYKNIIKKRAIENVKEKRRQLQNMIRDPFSNSNDENLALHDEYIQACKTEMERIFAEEKGSMSDDEYFDLLVQIGNEIENEWREEEENHLKQFEEEEALEAEDLQQLIDYYEKSVYLCPLCKKNHLLETKHSLFCKCGLRVPTSVCVFLNLNF
;
A
#
# COMPACT_ATOMS: atom_id res chain seq x y z
N MET A 1 -10.25 -45.36 -46.18
CA MET A 1 -11.46 -44.91 -45.44
C MET A 1 -11.79 -45.96 -44.40
N PHE A 2 -11.36 -45.76 -43.14
CA PHE A 2 -12.00 -46.34 -41.96
C PHE A 2 -11.68 -45.40 -40.80
N ASN A 3 -12.70 -44.65 -40.39
CA ASN A 3 -12.69 -43.80 -39.21
C ASN A 3 -12.71 -44.69 -37.97
N TYR A 4 -11.77 -44.47 -37.04
CA TYR A 4 -11.94 -44.90 -35.66
C TYR A 4 -11.99 -43.64 -34.79
N GLN A 5 -13.20 -43.29 -34.36
CA GLN A 5 -13.43 -42.28 -33.34
C GLN A 5 -13.03 -42.89 -32.01
N ASP A 6 -11.90 -42.45 -31.46
CA ASP A 6 -11.47 -42.81 -30.12
C ASP A 6 -12.15 -41.86 -29.11
N ASN A 7 -13.44 -42.12 -28.84
CA ASN A 7 -14.15 -41.52 -27.72
C ASN A 7 -13.77 -42.28 -26.43
N GLY A 8 -12.53 -42.13 -26.01
CA GLY A 8 -11.99 -42.65 -24.76
C GLY A 8 -12.43 -41.79 -23.58
N ASN A 9 -13.64 -42.05 -23.07
CA ASN A 9 -14.08 -41.54 -21.78
C ASN A 9 -13.21 -42.17 -20.68
N HIS A 10 -12.06 -41.55 -20.37
CA HIS A 10 -11.12 -42.02 -19.35
C HIS A 10 -11.73 -41.84 -17.94
N HIS A 11 -12.60 -42.78 -17.56
CA HIS A 11 -13.06 -42.90 -16.20
C HIS A 11 -11.89 -43.41 -15.34
N LEU A 12 -11.23 -42.50 -14.62
CA LEU A 12 -10.18 -42.83 -13.66
C LEU A 12 -10.71 -43.89 -12.68
N SER A 13 -9.88 -44.89 -12.38
CA SER A 13 -10.18 -45.88 -11.33
C SER A 13 -10.52 -45.16 -10.02
N ARG A 14 -11.44 -45.72 -9.23
CA ARG A 14 -11.94 -45.12 -7.98
C ARG A 14 -10.80 -44.76 -7.02
N GLU A 15 -9.74 -45.56 -6.98
CA GLU A 15 -8.55 -45.29 -6.16
C GLU A 15 -7.71 -44.12 -6.68
N ALA A 16 -7.56 -44.00 -8.00
CA ALA A 16 -6.90 -42.86 -8.63
C ALA A 16 -7.71 -41.58 -8.43
N SER A 17 -9.05 -41.66 -8.54
CA SER A 17 -9.96 -40.54 -8.26
C SER A 17 -9.92 -40.09 -6.80
N ILE A 18 -9.79 -41.02 -5.84
CA ILE A 18 -9.65 -40.70 -4.41
C ILE A 18 -8.28 -40.07 -4.12
N LYS A 19 -7.20 -40.59 -4.72
CA LYS A 19 -5.85 -40.02 -4.58
C LYS A 19 -5.78 -38.59 -5.16
N VAL A 20 -6.33 -38.37 -6.35
CA VAL A 20 -6.39 -37.04 -6.99
C VAL A 20 -7.18 -36.05 -6.12
N LYS A 21 -8.35 -36.45 -5.61
CA LYS A 21 -9.14 -35.61 -4.69
C LYS A 21 -8.40 -35.31 -3.38
N LYS A 22 -7.63 -36.27 -2.86
CA LYS A 22 -6.82 -36.08 -1.64
C LYS A 22 -5.64 -35.13 -1.88
N THR A 23 -5.02 -35.17 -3.06
CA THR A 23 -3.94 -34.23 -3.44
C THR A 23 -4.48 -32.82 -3.71
N GLU A 24 -5.64 -32.68 -4.36
CA GLU A 24 -6.30 -31.38 -4.55
C GLU A 24 -6.70 -30.76 -3.20
N TYR A 25 -7.27 -31.55 -2.31
CA TYR A 25 -7.63 -31.09 -0.97
C TYR A 25 -6.41 -30.67 -0.14
N LYS A 26 -5.31 -31.42 -0.23
CA LYS A 26 -4.02 -31.04 0.39
C LYS A 26 -3.52 -29.71 -0.17
N ASN A 27 -3.62 -29.49 -1.48
CA ASN A 27 -3.20 -28.24 -2.13
C ASN A 27 -4.08 -27.05 -1.73
N ILE A 28 -5.40 -27.25 -1.58
CA ILE A 28 -6.33 -26.22 -1.09
C ILE A 28 -5.98 -25.82 0.35
N ILE A 29 -5.69 -26.79 1.22
CA ILE A 29 -5.29 -26.50 2.61
C ILE A 29 -3.95 -25.76 2.63
N LYS A 30 -2.96 -26.22 1.85
CA LYS A 30 -1.67 -25.52 1.73
C LYS A 30 -1.86 -24.08 1.28
N LYS A 31 -2.67 -23.84 0.24
CA LYS A 31 -2.97 -22.50 -0.26
C LYS A 31 -3.61 -21.62 0.82
N ARG A 32 -4.61 -22.14 1.54
CA ARG A 32 -5.26 -21.41 2.65
C ARG A 32 -4.31 -21.12 3.81
N ALA A 33 -3.42 -22.06 4.14
CA ALA A 33 -2.42 -21.85 5.17
C ALA A 33 -1.45 -20.72 4.77
N ILE A 34 -0.98 -20.72 3.52
CA ILE A 34 -0.11 -19.66 2.98
C ILE A 34 -0.84 -18.31 2.95
N GLU A 35 -2.09 -18.26 2.47
CA GLU A 35 -2.90 -17.03 2.49
C GLU A 35 -3.11 -16.50 3.91
N ASN A 36 -3.38 -17.37 4.88
CA ASN A 36 -3.49 -16.97 6.29
C ASN A 36 -2.16 -16.44 6.84
N VAL A 37 -1.02 -17.05 6.49
CA VAL A 37 0.30 -16.56 6.91
C VAL A 37 0.59 -15.20 6.30
N LYS A 38 0.32 -15.01 5.01
CA LYS A 38 0.44 -13.72 4.31
C LYS A 38 -0.44 -12.65 4.95
N GLU A 39 -1.70 -12.98 5.24
CA GLU A 39 -2.64 -12.10 5.91
C GLU A 39 -2.14 -11.67 7.29
N LYS A 40 -1.66 -12.63 8.10
CA LYS A 40 -1.16 -12.36 9.45
C LYS A 40 0.13 -11.55 9.43
N ARG A 41 1.04 -11.83 8.50
CA ARG A 41 2.25 -11.04 8.30
C ARG A 41 1.92 -9.60 7.91
N ARG A 42 0.99 -9.38 6.97
CA ARG A 42 0.52 -8.05 6.58
C ARG A 42 -0.10 -7.28 7.75
N GLN A 43 -0.90 -7.94 8.58
CA GLN A 43 -1.46 -7.34 9.80
C GLN A 43 -0.36 -6.84 10.75
N LEU A 44 0.67 -7.66 10.98
CA LEU A 44 1.80 -7.28 11.82
C LEU A 44 2.64 -6.14 11.23
N GLN A 45 2.91 -6.20 9.92
CA GLN A 45 3.63 -5.13 9.23
C GLN A 45 2.90 -3.78 9.31
N ASN A 46 1.58 -3.77 9.13
CA ASN A 46 0.77 -2.56 9.28
C ASN A 46 0.81 -2.02 10.70
N MET A 47 0.83 -2.89 11.72
CA MET A 47 1.00 -2.49 13.11
C MET A 47 2.38 -1.91 13.40
N ILE A 48 3.45 -2.40 12.77
CA ILE A 48 4.81 -1.87 12.93
C ILE A 48 4.98 -0.54 12.18
N ARG A 49 4.35 -0.39 11.00
CA ARG A 49 4.47 0.80 10.16
C ARG A 49 3.71 2.01 10.69
N ASP A 50 2.70 1.82 11.53
CA ASP A 50 1.97 2.91 12.16
C ASP A 50 2.46 3.12 13.61
N PRO A 51 3.39 4.07 13.86
CA PRO A 51 3.88 4.38 15.20
C PRO A 51 2.79 4.94 16.14
N PHE A 52 1.57 5.20 15.66
CA PHE A 52 0.42 5.65 16.44
C PHE A 52 -0.69 4.60 16.58
N SER A 53 -0.57 3.44 15.92
CA SER A 53 -1.47 2.28 16.07
C SER A 53 -1.16 1.55 17.38
N ASN A 54 -1.66 2.09 18.49
CA ASN A 54 -1.60 1.51 19.84
C ASN A 54 -0.24 0.89 20.21
N SER A 55 0.69 1.74 20.63
CA SER A 55 1.91 1.34 21.34
C SER A 55 1.58 0.79 22.74
N ASN A 56 1.01 -0.41 22.82
CA ASN A 56 0.97 -1.20 24.06
C ASN A 56 2.10 -2.22 24.02
N ASP A 57 2.83 -2.40 25.14
CA ASP A 57 3.89 -3.41 25.34
C ASP A 57 3.47 -4.84 24.93
N GLU A 58 2.17 -5.12 24.90
CA GLU A 58 1.59 -6.38 24.40
C GLU A 58 1.90 -6.65 22.92
N ASN A 59 2.09 -5.62 22.09
CA ASN A 59 2.35 -5.78 20.66
C ASN A 59 3.76 -6.29 20.36
N LEU A 60 4.75 -5.96 21.19
CA LEU A 60 6.10 -6.54 21.10
C LEU A 60 6.08 -8.02 21.51
N ALA A 61 5.36 -8.36 22.58
CA ALA A 61 5.22 -9.73 23.05
C ALA A 61 4.50 -10.63 22.02
N LEU A 62 3.46 -10.11 21.35
CA LEU A 62 2.75 -10.79 20.25
C LEU A 62 3.64 -11.02 19.03
N HIS A 63 4.53 -10.09 18.72
CA HIS A 63 5.51 -10.26 17.64
C HIS A 63 6.53 -11.35 17.98
N ASP A 64 7.04 -11.38 19.21
CA ASP A 64 7.98 -12.41 19.66
C ASP A 64 7.32 -13.80 19.72
N GLU A 65 6.07 -13.88 20.20
CA GLU A 65 5.28 -15.12 20.19
C GLU A 65 5.03 -15.63 18.77
N TYR A 66 4.74 -14.72 17.82
CA TYR A 66 4.58 -15.06 16.41
C TYR A 66 5.89 -15.56 15.77
N ILE A 67 7.00 -14.86 15.98
CA ILE A 67 8.33 -15.27 15.51
C ILE A 67 8.67 -16.66 16.07
N GLN A 68 8.38 -16.91 17.35
CA GLN A 68 8.64 -18.18 17.99
C GLN A 68 7.73 -19.29 17.47
N ALA A 69 6.46 -19.00 17.20
CA ALA A 69 5.53 -19.94 16.58
C ALA A 69 5.95 -20.30 15.14
N CYS A 70 6.38 -19.31 14.34
CA CYS A 70 6.91 -19.55 13.01
C CYS A 70 8.18 -20.41 13.02
N LYS A 71 9.12 -20.12 13.93
CA LYS A 71 10.34 -20.94 14.11
C LYS A 71 9.99 -22.38 14.48
N THR A 72 9.11 -22.56 15.46
CA THR A 72 8.70 -23.89 15.93
C THR A 72 8.00 -24.69 14.83
N GLU A 73 7.13 -24.06 14.04
CA GLU A 73 6.43 -24.72 12.93
C GLU A 73 7.39 -25.02 11.77
N MET A 74 8.32 -24.12 11.46
CA MET A 74 9.39 -24.40 10.49
C MET A 74 10.25 -25.59 10.96
N GLU A 75 10.69 -25.61 12.21
CA GLU A 75 11.44 -26.73 12.79
C GLU A 75 10.65 -28.03 12.75
N ARG A 76 9.34 -27.99 13.00
CA ARG A 76 8.44 -29.15 12.89
C ARG A 76 8.32 -29.66 11.46
N ILE A 77 8.08 -28.76 10.49
CA ILE A 77 8.03 -29.10 9.06
C ILE A 77 9.37 -29.70 8.62
N PHE A 78 10.49 -29.10 9.00
CA PHE A 78 11.82 -29.61 8.69
C PHE A 78 12.12 -30.94 9.40
N ALA A 79 11.61 -31.17 10.61
CA ALA A 79 11.77 -32.45 11.32
C ALA A 79 10.89 -33.57 10.72
N GLU A 80 9.67 -33.24 10.27
CA GLU A 80 8.74 -34.18 9.64
C GLU A 80 9.11 -34.49 8.17
N GLU A 81 9.69 -33.54 7.42
CA GLU A 81 10.14 -33.71 6.02
C GLU A 81 11.60 -34.20 5.87
N LYS A 82 12.50 -33.96 6.84
CA LYS A 82 13.88 -34.52 6.81
C LYS A 82 13.93 -36.05 6.80
N GLY A 83 12.84 -36.71 7.17
CA GLY A 83 12.74 -38.16 7.09
C GLY A 83 12.53 -38.70 5.66
N SER A 84 12.15 -37.85 4.68
CA SER A 84 11.76 -38.32 3.34
C SER A 84 12.22 -37.48 2.15
N MET A 85 12.94 -36.40 2.37
CA MET A 85 13.30 -35.42 1.33
C MET A 85 14.80 -35.45 1.06
N SER A 86 15.19 -35.46 -0.21
CA SER A 86 16.59 -35.42 -0.64
C SER A 86 17.20 -34.02 -0.48
N ASP A 87 18.53 -33.94 -0.40
CA ASP A 87 19.25 -32.66 -0.27
C ASP A 87 18.95 -31.70 -1.46
N ASP A 88 18.73 -32.25 -2.65
CA ASP A 88 18.36 -31.50 -3.85
C ASP A 88 16.96 -30.87 -3.73
N GLU A 89 15.97 -31.67 -3.31
CA GLU A 89 14.62 -31.16 -3.06
C GLU A 89 14.61 -30.07 -1.97
N TYR A 90 15.48 -30.21 -0.95
CA TYR A 90 15.61 -29.22 0.12
C TYR A 90 16.17 -27.90 -0.39
N PHE A 91 17.19 -27.97 -1.26
CA PHE A 91 17.76 -26.80 -1.90
C PHE A 91 16.73 -26.08 -2.80
N ASP A 92 15.98 -26.82 -3.59
CA ASP A 92 14.91 -26.26 -4.45
C ASP A 92 13.83 -25.54 -3.62
N LEU A 93 13.44 -26.11 -2.49
CA LEU A 93 12.48 -25.47 -1.58
C LEU A 93 13.03 -24.17 -0.98
N LEU A 94 14.30 -24.15 -0.56
CA LEU A 94 14.93 -22.94 -0.04
C LEU A 94 15.02 -21.83 -1.09
N VAL A 95 15.38 -22.18 -2.33
CA VAL A 95 15.42 -21.24 -3.45
C VAL A 95 14.02 -20.70 -3.73
N GLN A 96 13.00 -21.55 -3.72
CA GLN A 96 11.62 -21.13 -3.91
C GLN A 96 11.17 -20.14 -2.82
N ILE A 97 11.44 -20.45 -1.55
CA ILE A 97 11.11 -19.57 -0.42
C ILE A 97 11.86 -18.24 -0.54
N GLY A 98 13.15 -18.28 -0.90
CA GLY A 98 13.96 -17.08 -1.13
C GLY A 98 13.35 -16.17 -2.20
N ASN A 99 12.99 -16.75 -3.34
CA ASN A 99 12.34 -16.01 -4.43
C ASN A 99 10.98 -15.43 -4.02
N GLU A 100 10.19 -16.17 -3.24
CA GLU A 100 8.90 -15.68 -2.73
C GLU A 100 9.08 -14.47 -1.79
N ILE A 101 10.10 -14.49 -0.93
CA ILE A 101 10.44 -13.37 -0.04
C ILE A 101 10.94 -12.16 -0.85
N GLU A 102 11.83 -12.38 -1.82
CA GLU A 102 12.34 -11.29 -2.67
C GLU A 102 11.23 -10.62 -3.49
N ASN A 103 10.27 -11.40 -3.99
CA ASN A 103 9.11 -10.85 -4.69
C ASN A 103 8.21 -10.05 -3.76
N GLU A 104 7.94 -10.54 -2.55
CA GLU A 104 7.14 -9.82 -1.55
C GLU A 104 7.79 -8.47 -1.19
N TRP A 105 9.11 -8.44 -1.01
CA TRP A 105 9.85 -7.20 -0.73
C TRP A 105 9.76 -6.19 -1.87
N ARG A 106 9.87 -6.67 -3.12
CA ARG A 106 9.73 -5.80 -4.30
C ARG A 106 8.33 -5.20 -4.40
N GLU A 107 7.29 -6.01 -4.17
CA GLU A 107 5.91 -5.55 -4.15
C GLU A 107 5.68 -4.51 -3.05
N GLU A 108 6.30 -4.69 -1.87
CA GLU A 108 6.24 -3.71 -0.79
C GLU A 108 6.95 -2.40 -1.15
N GLU A 109 8.15 -2.46 -1.72
CA GLU A 109 8.91 -1.29 -2.16
C GLU A 109 8.15 -0.49 -3.22
N GLU A 110 7.55 -1.16 -4.20
CA GLU A 110 6.74 -0.51 -5.23
C GLU A 110 5.49 0.17 -4.63
N ASN A 111 4.84 -0.47 -3.66
CA ASN A 111 3.68 0.13 -2.98
C ASN A 111 4.07 1.33 -2.13
N HIS A 112 5.21 1.27 -1.44
CA HIS A 112 5.75 2.41 -0.69
C HIS A 112 6.08 3.59 -1.58
N LEU A 113 6.71 3.33 -2.72
CA LEU A 113 7.03 4.39 -3.68
C LEU A 113 5.74 5.06 -4.19
N LYS A 114 4.72 4.27 -4.54
CA LYS A 114 3.42 4.81 -4.97
C LYS A 114 2.75 5.67 -3.89
N GLN A 115 2.74 5.21 -2.65
CA GLN A 115 2.17 5.98 -1.53
C GLN A 115 2.90 7.32 -1.36
N PHE A 116 4.22 7.29 -1.44
CA PHE A 116 5.03 8.51 -1.34
C PHE A 116 4.76 9.48 -2.51
N GLU A 117 4.69 8.97 -3.74
CA GLU A 117 4.36 9.78 -4.92
C GLU A 117 2.95 10.39 -4.84
N GLU A 118 1.97 9.65 -4.32
CA GLU A 118 0.61 10.13 -4.08
C GLU A 118 0.56 11.22 -3.00
N GLU A 119 1.27 11.04 -1.88
CA GLU A 119 1.39 12.04 -0.82
C GLU A 119 2.09 13.32 -1.32
N GLU A 120 3.20 13.18 -2.05
CA GLU A 120 3.93 14.31 -2.63
C GLU A 120 3.05 15.10 -3.62
N ALA A 121 2.24 14.42 -4.43
CA ALA A 121 1.32 15.06 -5.35
C ALA A 121 0.23 15.87 -4.62
N LEU A 122 -0.31 15.34 -3.51
CA LEU A 122 -1.29 16.04 -2.67
C LEU A 122 -0.66 17.26 -1.99
N GLU A 123 0.53 17.13 -1.42
CA GLU A 123 1.24 18.26 -0.82
C GLU A 123 1.53 19.36 -1.85
N ALA A 124 1.98 18.98 -3.06
CA ALA A 124 2.20 19.92 -4.14
C ALA A 124 0.92 20.66 -4.55
N GLU A 125 -0.23 19.97 -4.61
CA GLU A 125 -1.52 20.58 -4.89
C GLU A 125 -1.92 21.58 -3.80
N ASP A 126 -1.79 21.22 -2.53
CA ASP A 126 -2.10 22.09 -1.38
C ASP A 126 -1.22 23.36 -1.38
N LEU A 127 0.08 23.20 -1.65
CA LEU A 127 1.01 24.33 -1.78
C LEU A 127 0.61 25.24 -2.95
N GLN A 128 0.22 24.67 -4.09
CA GLN A 128 -0.22 25.45 -5.24
C GLN A 128 -1.50 26.23 -4.92
N GLN A 129 -2.48 25.62 -4.25
CA GLN A 129 -3.70 26.31 -3.81
C GLN A 129 -3.39 27.45 -2.84
N LEU A 130 -2.40 27.26 -1.95
CA LEU A 130 -1.96 28.29 -1.02
C LEU A 130 -1.30 29.47 -1.76
N ILE A 131 -0.43 29.18 -2.74
CA ILE A 131 0.19 30.21 -3.59
C ILE A 131 -0.90 31.00 -4.33
N ASP A 132 -1.84 30.31 -4.98
CA ASP A 132 -2.99 30.91 -5.66
C ASP A 132 -3.80 31.84 -4.73
N TYR A 133 -4.00 31.43 -3.48
CA TYR A 133 -4.68 32.25 -2.48
C TYR A 133 -3.89 33.52 -2.14
N TYR A 134 -2.57 33.40 -1.95
CA TYR A 134 -1.70 34.54 -1.67
C TYR A 134 -1.58 35.50 -2.85
N GLU A 135 -1.48 34.98 -4.08
CA GLU A 135 -1.49 35.78 -5.33
C GLU A 135 -2.82 36.51 -5.56
N LYS A 136 -3.95 35.97 -5.08
CA LYS A 136 -5.25 36.65 -5.13
C LYS A 136 -5.48 37.62 -3.97
N SER A 137 -4.69 37.53 -2.89
CA SER A 137 -4.87 38.32 -1.66
C SER A 137 -3.79 39.39 -1.43
N VAL A 138 -3.03 39.71 -2.49
CA VAL A 138 -1.74 40.46 -2.49
C VAL A 138 -1.78 41.82 -1.79
N TYR A 139 -2.94 42.48 -1.66
CA TYR A 139 -2.98 43.85 -1.15
C TYR A 139 -3.71 43.96 0.18
N LEU A 140 -2.95 44.02 1.27
CA LEU A 140 -3.47 44.48 2.55
C LEU A 140 -3.85 45.96 2.45
N CYS A 141 -5.01 46.31 3.02
CA CYS A 141 -5.44 47.69 3.07
C CYS A 141 -4.44 48.55 3.86
N PRO A 142 -3.88 49.64 3.28
CA PRO A 142 -2.87 50.46 3.94
C PRO A 142 -3.40 51.20 5.17
N LEU A 143 -4.72 51.40 5.25
CA LEU A 143 -5.35 52.09 6.39
C LEU A 143 -5.53 51.16 7.60
N CYS A 144 -6.16 50.00 7.41
CA CYS A 144 -6.48 49.12 8.54
C CYS A 144 -5.44 48.03 8.79
N LYS A 145 -4.56 47.73 7.82
CA LYS A 145 -3.53 46.67 7.84
C LYS A 145 -4.04 45.28 8.26
N LYS A 146 -5.36 45.07 8.26
CA LYS A 146 -6.02 43.85 8.74
C LYS A 146 -6.83 43.15 7.66
N ASN A 147 -7.41 43.92 6.75
CA ASN A 147 -8.30 43.39 5.71
C ASN A 147 -7.62 43.54 4.36
N HIS A 148 -7.82 42.55 3.48
CA HIS A 148 -7.39 42.63 2.08
C HIS A 148 -8.27 43.61 1.29
N LEU A 149 -7.70 44.17 0.22
CA LEU A 149 -8.42 44.92 -0.80
C LEU A 149 -9.07 43.93 -1.76
N LEU A 150 -10.35 44.15 -2.02
CA LEU A 150 -11.14 43.40 -2.98
C LEU A 150 -11.25 44.22 -4.27
N GLU A 151 -11.01 43.57 -5.41
CA GLU A 151 -11.11 44.22 -6.72
C GLU A 151 -12.51 44.11 -7.32
N THR A 152 -12.95 45.21 -7.94
CA THR A 152 -14.12 45.29 -8.82
C THR A 152 -13.69 45.98 -10.10
N LYS A 153 -14.41 45.78 -11.22
CA LYS A 153 -14.12 46.38 -12.55
C LYS A 153 -13.65 47.83 -12.56
N HIS A 154 -14.03 48.65 -11.57
CA HIS A 154 -13.71 50.08 -11.52
C HIS A 154 -13.10 50.57 -10.18
N SER A 155 -12.95 49.69 -9.19
CA SER A 155 -12.43 50.12 -7.87
C SER A 155 -11.91 48.96 -7.03
N LEU A 156 -10.84 49.20 -6.28
CA LEU A 156 -10.44 48.41 -5.12
C LEU A 156 -11.19 48.91 -3.89
N PHE A 157 -11.68 48.01 -3.04
CA PHE A 157 -12.34 48.39 -1.79
C PHE A 157 -11.96 47.50 -0.61
N CYS A 158 -12.04 48.06 0.59
CA CYS A 158 -11.78 47.37 1.84
C CYS A 158 -13.00 47.42 2.76
N LYS A 159 -13.20 46.36 3.57
CA LYS A 159 -14.23 46.32 4.63
C LYS A 159 -14.11 47.44 5.68
N CYS A 160 -12.94 48.09 5.80
CA CYS A 160 -12.77 49.24 6.69
C CYS A 160 -13.29 50.57 6.11
N GLY A 161 -13.82 50.56 4.87
CA GLY A 161 -14.36 51.74 4.20
C GLY A 161 -13.44 52.42 3.20
N LEU A 162 -12.20 51.93 2.99
CA LEU A 162 -11.33 52.43 1.92
C LEU A 162 -11.88 52.03 0.55
N ARG A 163 -12.00 52.99 -0.37
CA ARG A 163 -12.34 52.73 -1.77
C ARG A 163 -11.43 53.54 -2.69
N VAL A 164 -10.68 52.85 -3.53
CA VAL A 164 -9.71 53.45 -4.45
C VAL A 164 -10.17 53.13 -5.88
N PRO A 165 -10.38 54.13 -6.75
CA PRO A 165 -10.67 53.87 -8.16
C PRO A 165 -9.47 53.17 -8.81
N THR A 166 -9.71 52.15 -9.65
CA THR A 166 -8.61 51.44 -10.35
C THR A 166 -7.85 52.38 -11.30
N SER A 167 -8.44 53.49 -11.75
CA SER A 167 -7.75 54.53 -12.51
C SER A 167 -6.64 55.26 -11.75
N VAL A 168 -6.68 55.26 -10.42
CA VAL A 168 -5.67 55.91 -9.55
C VAL A 168 -4.56 54.93 -9.16
N CYS A 169 -4.77 53.62 -9.33
CA CYS A 169 -3.80 52.58 -8.97
C CYS A 169 -2.52 52.61 -9.80
N VAL A 170 -2.46 53.34 -10.92
CA VAL A 170 -1.22 53.54 -11.69
C VAL A 170 -0.18 54.39 -10.91
N PHE A 171 -0.62 55.17 -9.91
CA PHE A 171 0.23 56.11 -9.16
C PHE A 171 0.70 55.61 -7.79
N LEU A 172 0.08 54.55 -7.27
CA LEU A 172 0.61 53.80 -6.14
C LEU A 172 1.32 52.61 -6.77
N ASN A 173 2.59 52.32 -6.47
CA ASN A 173 3.33 51.14 -6.97
C ASN A 173 2.62 49.81 -6.61
N LEU A 174 1.48 49.55 -7.24
CA LEU A 174 0.68 48.35 -7.23
C LEU A 174 0.77 47.89 -8.67
N ASN A 175 1.88 47.22 -9.01
CA ASN A 175 2.04 46.63 -10.33
C ASN A 175 0.96 45.55 -10.46
N PHE A 176 0.00 45.78 -11.37
CA PHE A 176 -0.96 44.78 -11.82
C PHE A 176 -0.28 43.70 -12.66
#